data_AF-A0A0P4UYS8-F1
#
_entry.id   AF-A0A0P4UYS8-F1
#
_cell.length_a   1.000
_cell.length_b   1.000
_cell.length_c   1.000
_cell.angle_alpha   90.00
_cell.angle_beta   90.00
_cell.angle_gamma   90.00
#
_symmetry.space_group_name_H-M   'P 1'
#
loop_
_entity.id
_entity.type
_entity.pdbx_description
1 polymer ?
#
loop_
_entity_poly.entity_id
_entity_poly.type
_entity_poly.pdbx_seq_one_letter_code
_entity_poly.pdbx_strand_id
1 'polypeptide(L)'
;MPHPHALAIHRICNERGINTLIHFTRIQNLRSILQQGLLGRYLLEQLPVEHQPVFNDSKRLDGCRQAICLSISFPNYRMFYKYNHNNPSNWVVLLLKASVLWELDCAFCVENAASTRISNSLIETRKQAQSLLQMFSDYERIQRQDLHIPINYPTHPQSEVLVLEAIPTHYLSAVHFYNEFVGRQWLTTNIGILSEPYLRNSDSQFFYSSQQYFKPRQDWRTWQSHYANVGSSQADTSVPNEISF
;
A
#
# COMPACT_ATOMS: atom_id res chain seq x y z
N MET A 1 -18.43 1.35 10.56
CA MET A 1 -19.11 2.65 10.46
C MET A 1 -18.38 3.43 9.38
N PRO A 2 -19.06 4.14 8.47
CA PRO A 2 -18.39 4.88 7.42
C PRO A 2 -17.45 5.94 8.03
N HIS A 3 -16.40 6.30 7.30
CA HIS A 3 -15.39 7.24 7.76
C HIS A 3 -16.04 8.58 8.19
N PRO A 4 -15.62 9.22 9.30
CA PRO A 4 -16.16 10.52 9.75
C PRO A 4 -16.19 11.65 8.71
N HIS A 5 -15.34 11.58 7.67
CA HIS A 5 -15.22 12.56 6.61
C HIS A 5 -15.54 11.98 5.23
N ALA A 6 -16.32 10.90 5.18
CA ALA A 6 -16.56 10.09 3.97
C ALA A 6 -16.92 10.92 2.73
N LEU A 7 -17.87 11.87 2.86
CA LEU A 7 -18.31 12.71 1.73
C LEU A 7 -17.18 13.59 1.17
N ALA A 8 -16.37 14.19 2.03
CA ALA A 8 -15.25 15.03 1.60
C ALA A 8 -14.14 14.19 0.96
N ILE A 9 -13.81 13.04 1.56
CA ILE A 9 -12.82 12.10 1.03
C ILE A 9 -13.25 11.57 -0.35
N HIS A 10 -14.52 11.17 -0.49
CA HIS A 10 -15.07 10.71 -1.76
C HIS A 10 -14.97 11.78 -2.86
N ARG A 11 -15.29 13.05 -2.55
CA ARG A 11 -15.12 14.17 -3.50
C ARG A 11 -13.67 14.34 -3.94
N ILE A 12 -12.73 14.35 -2.99
CA ILE A 12 -11.29 14.45 -3.29
C ILE A 12 -10.85 13.30 -4.20
N CYS A 13 -11.31 12.08 -3.93
CA CYS A 13 -10.98 10.90 -4.74
C CYS A 13 -11.50 11.05 -6.18
N ASN A 14 -12.75 11.51 -6.36
CA ASN A 14 -13.33 11.72 -7.68
C ASN A 14 -12.63 12.85 -8.45
N GLU A 15 -12.39 14.00 -7.83
CA GLU A 15 -11.72 15.15 -8.46
C GLU A 15 -10.30 14.81 -8.90
N ARG A 16 -9.59 13.97 -8.14
CA ARG A 16 -8.23 13.54 -8.46
C ARG A 16 -8.16 12.31 -9.35
N GLY A 17 -9.26 11.59 -9.58
CA GLY A 17 -9.24 10.31 -10.30
C GLY A 17 -8.54 9.19 -9.52
N ILE A 18 -8.67 9.17 -8.19
CA ILE A 18 -8.17 8.09 -7.33
C ILE A 18 -9.15 6.94 -7.38
N ASN A 19 -8.76 5.87 -8.07
CA ASN A 19 -9.61 4.69 -8.29
C ASN A 19 -9.05 3.41 -7.64
N THR A 20 -7.76 3.38 -7.30
CA THR A 20 -7.09 2.18 -6.81
C THR A 20 -6.17 2.46 -5.62
N LEU A 21 -6.20 1.54 -4.67
CA LEU A 21 -5.23 1.43 -3.59
C LEU A 21 -4.40 0.18 -3.80
N ILE A 22 -3.19 0.19 -3.25
CA ILE A 22 -2.18 -0.81 -3.54
C ILE A 22 -1.62 -1.39 -2.26
N HIS A 23 -1.54 -2.71 -2.22
CA HIS A 23 -0.85 -3.45 -1.17
C HIS A 23 0.09 -4.47 -1.81
N PHE A 24 1.37 -4.47 -1.44
CA PHE A 24 2.29 -5.52 -1.85
C PHE A 24 2.51 -6.50 -0.69
N THR A 25 2.54 -7.80 -1.01
CA THR A 25 2.72 -8.85 -0.02
C THR A 25 3.43 -10.05 -0.65
N ARG A 26 3.88 -11.00 0.17
CA ARG A 26 4.48 -12.23 -0.34
C ARG A 26 3.40 -13.15 -0.91
N ILE A 27 3.74 -13.88 -1.96
CA ILE A 27 2.81 -14.76 -2.67
C ILE A 27 2.21 -15.86 -1.77
N GLN A 28 2.93 -16.27 -0.72
CA GLN A 28 2.47 -17.25 0.27
C GLN A 28 1.24 -16.75 1.03
N ASN A 29 1.11 -15.43 1.21
CA ASN A 29 -0.02 -14.82 1.92
C ASN A 29 -1.25 -14.67 1.02
N LEU A 30 -1.11 -14.79 -0.31
CA LEU A 30 -2.17 -14.45 -1.25
C LEU A 30 -3.43 -15.31 -1.03
N ARG A 31 -3.26 -16.60 -0.75
CA ARG A 31 -4.41 -17.51 -0.59
C ARG A 31 -5.29 -17.10 0.59
N SER A 32 -4.70 -16.89 1.77
CA SER A 32 -5.47 -16.49 2.95
C SER A 32 -6.10 -15.11 2.77
N ILE A 33 -5.41 -14.17 2.12
CA ILE A 33 -5.97 -12.85 1.81
C ILE A 33 -7.19 -12.95 0.90
N LEU A 34 -7.17 -13.82 -0.12
CA LEU A 34 -8.31 -14.04 -0.99
C LEU A 34 -9.48 -14.76 -0.28
N GLN A 35 -9.23 -15.44 0.84
CA GLN A 35 -10.30 -16.11 1.61
C GLN A 35 -10.87 -15.22 2.71
N GLN A 36 -10.03 -14.40 3.35
CA GLN A 36 -10.35 -13.73 4.61
C GLN A 36 -10.30 -12.20 4.50
N GLY A 37 -9.78 -11.66 3.40
CA GLY A 37 -9.46 -10.23 3.27
C GLY A 37 -8.09 -9.89 3.84
N LEU A 38 -7.76 -8.60 3.90
CA LEU A 38 -6.56 -8.15 4.60
C LEU A 38 -6.89 -7.95 6.07
N LEU A 39 -6.10 -8.60 6.93
CA LEU A 39 -6.22 -8.49 8.38
C LEU A 39 -5.04 -7.68 8.94
N GLY A 40 -5.32 -6.87 9.96
CA GLY A 40 -4.29 -6.17 10.71
C GLY A 40 -3.38 -7.15 11.47
N ARG A 41 -2.15 -6.74 11.76
CA ARG A 41 -1.13 -7.60 12.39
C ARG A 41 -1.59 -8.13 13.75
N TYR A 42 -2.31 -7.32 14.54
CA TYR A 42 -2.88 -7.75 15.82
C TYR A 42 -3.77 -9.00 15.71
N LEU A 43 -4.61 -9.09 14.67
CA LEU A 43 -5.46 -10.26 14.44
C LEU A 43 -4.64 -11.44 13.90
N LEU A 44 -3.70 -11.18 13.00
CA LEU A 44 -2.83 -12.21 12.42
C LEU A 44 -1.96 -12.90 13.47
N GLU A 45 -1.45 -12.16 14.46
CA GLU A 45 -0.65 -12.70 15.56
C GLU A 45 -1.45 -13.58 16.53
N GLN A 46 -2.79 -13.51 16.50
CA GLN A 46 -3.68 -14.35 17.31
C GLN A 46 -4.05 -15.67 16.61
N LEU A 47 -3.74 -15.81 15.31
CA LEU A 47 -3.96 -17.06 14.60
C LEU A 47 -2.99 -18.14 15.11
N PRO A 48 -3.37 -19.43 15.03
CA PRO A 48 -2.44 -20.53 15.24
C PRO A 48 -1.19 -20.36 14.37
N VAL A 49 -0.02 -20.75 14.87
CA VAL A 49 1.29 -20.50 14.23
C VAL A 49 1.33 -20.97 12.78
N GLU A 50 0.72 -22.12 12.49
CA GLU A 50 0.63 -22.71 11.16
C GLU A 50 -0.27 -21.94 10.18
N HIS A 51 -1.10 -21.03 10.68
CA HIS A 51 -1.96 -20.14 9.91
C HIS A 51 -1.43 -18.70 9.84
N GLN A 52 -0.34 -18.39 10.54
CA GLN A 52 0.24 -17.05 10.51
C GLN A 52 0.89 -16.76 9.15
N PRO A 53 0.73 -15.55 8.60
CA PRO A 53 1.33 -15.18 7.33
C PRO A 53 2.83 -14.95 7.50
N VAL A 54 3.52 -14.89 6.37
CA VAL A 54 4.91 -14.43 6.36
C VAL A 54 4.93 -12.91 6.48
N PHE A 55 5.36 -12.42 7.65
CA PHE A 55 5.50 -10.99 7.91
C PHE A 55 6.76 -10.40 7.25
N ASN A 56 6.64 -9.19 6.67
CA ASN A 56 7.77 -8.50 6.04
C ASN A 56 8.70 -7.82 7.04
N ASP A 57 8.18 -7.47 8.22
CA ASP A 57 8.92 -6.78 9.27
C ASP A 57 8.76 -7.53 10.60
N SER A 58 9.87 -7.89 11.23
CA SER A 58 9.85 -8.52 12.55
C SER A 58 9.44 -7.55 13.66
N LYS A 59 9.68 -6.23 13.50
CA LYS A 59 9.40 -5.19 14.49
C LYS A 59 8.66 -4.01 13.85
N ARG A 60 7.33 -3.96 14.00
CA ARG A 60 6.54 -2.74 13.72
C ARG A 60 6.86 -1.68 14.79
N LEU A 61 7.70 -0.71 14.42
CA LEU A 61 8.11 0.41 15.28
C LEU A 61 7.09 1.57 15.29
N ASP A 62 6.07 1.53 14.43
CA ASP A 62 5.05 2.58 14.25
C ASP A 62 3.99 2.63 15.36
N GLY A 63 4.03 1.70 16.32
CA GLY A 63 3.07 1.59 17.44
C GLY A 63 1.63 1.22 17.03
N CYS A 64 1.27 1.37 15.76
CA CYS A 64 -0.07 1.15 15.22
C CYS A 64 -0.25 -0.29 14.74
N ARG A 65 -0.01 -1.31 15.58
CA ARG A 65 -0.05 -2.75 15.19
C ARG A 65 -1.38 -3.22 14.59
N GLN A 66 -2.44 -2.45 14.75
CA GLN A 66 -3.76 -2.76 14.19
C GLN A 66 -3.91 -2.36 12.71
N ALA A 67 -3.08 -1.42 12.22
CA ALA A 67 -3.29 -0.82 10.91
C ALA A 67 -2.75 -1.68 9.74
N ILE A 68 -3.52 -1.71 8.65
CA ILE A 68 -3.09 -2.21 7.34
C ILE A 68 -2.57 -1.02 6.52
N CYS A 69 -1.35 -1.12 5.99
CA CYS A 69 -0.74 -0.07 5.19
C CYS A 69 -1.07 -0.28 3.71
N LEU A 70 -1.64 0.75 3.08
CA LEU A 70 -1.91 0.82 1.64
C LEU A 70 -1.19 2.04 1.04
N SER A 71 -0.89 1.95 -0.26
CA SER A 71 -0.43 3.09 -1.07
C SER A 71 -1.56 3.54 -2.02
N ILE A 72 -1.61 4.83 -2.35
CA ILE A 72 -2.58 5.36 -3.32
C ILE A 72 -1.97 5.31 -4.73
N SER A 73 -2.67 4.67 -5.67
CA SER A 73 -2.37 4.61 -7.11
C SER A 73 -1.05 3.94 -7.56
N PHE A 74 0.01 3.97 -6.76
CA PHE A 74 1.29 3.32 -7.03
C PHE A 74 1.90 2.74 -5.75
N PRO A 75 2.57 1.57 -5.77
CA PRO A 75 3.17 1.01 -4.56
C PRO A 75 4.22 1.95 -3.97
N ASN A 76 4.39 1.90 -2.65
CA ASN A 76 5.59 2.39 -1.97
C ASN A 76 6.82 1.58 -2.42
N TYR A 77 7.36 1.93 -3.60
CA TYR A 77 8.42 1.18 -4.28
C TYR A 77 9.72 1.16 -3.48
N ARG A 78 9.97 2.14 -2.62
CA ARG A 78 11.15 2.16 -1.75
C ARG A 78 11.04 1.10 -0.65
N MET A 79 9.90 1.00 0.02
CA MET A 79 9.65 -0.07 1.00
C MET A 79 9.65 -1.44 0.33
N PHE A 80 9.04 -1.54 -0.85
CA PHE A 80 9.06 -2.78 -1.62
C PHE A 80 10.50 -3.20 -1.97
N TYR A 81 11.33 -2.29 -2.51
CA TYR A 81 12.74 -2.55 -2.79
C TYR A 81 13.49 -3.04 -1.55
N LYS A 82 13.37 -2.33 -0.43
CA LYS A 82 14.01 -2.70 0.85
C LYS A 82 13.66 -4.14 1.24
N TYR A 83 12.37 -4.48 1.28
CA TYR A 83 11.96 -5.81 1.71
C TYR A 83 12.41 -6.91 0.76
N ASN A 84 12.35 -6.67 -0.55
CA ASN A 84 12.81 -7.63 -1.53
C ASN A 84 14.34 -7.79 -1.53
N HIS A 85 15.09 -6.72 -1.29
CA HIS A 85 16.54 -6.76 -1.20
C HIS A 85 17.01 -7.52 0.06
N ASN A 86 16.40 -7.26 1.21
CA ASN A 86 16.78 -7.88 2.49
C ASN A 86 16.32 -9.35 2.60
N ASN A 87 15.20 -9.70 1.97
CA ASN A 87 14.67 -11.06 1.98
C ASN A 87 13.94 -11.35 0.65
N PRO A 88 14.69 -11.72 -0.39
CA PRO A 88 14.14 -11.99 -1.72
C PRO A 88 13.03 -13.04 -1.68
N SER A 89 11.93 -12.76 -2.37
CA SER A 89 10.79 -13.67 -2.43
C SER A 89 9.97 -13.46 -3.69
N ASN A 90 8.99 -14.34 -3.90
CA ASN A 90 7.94 -14.08 -4.88
C ASN A 90 6.91 -13.14 -4.26
N TRP A 91 6.71 -11.99 -4.88
CA TRP A 91 5.79 -10.96 -4.43
C TRP A 91 4.58 -10.88 -5.34
N VAL A 92 3.48 -10.40 -4.77
CA VAL A 92 2.26 -10.05 -5.49
C VAL A 92 1.84 -8.65 -5.09
N VAL A 93 1.24 -7.93 -6.04
CA VAL A 93 0.65 -6.61 -5.80
C VAL A 93 -0.85 -6.73 -5.92
N LEU A 94 -1.55 -6.40 -4.84
CA LEU A 94 -2.99 -6.37 -4.75
C LEU A 94 -3.46 -4.96 -5.09
N LEU A 95 -4.48 -4.87 -5.95
CA LEU A 95 -5.26 -3.66 -6.14
C LEU A 95 -6.54 -3.77 -5.34
N LEU A 96 -6.92 -2.66 -4.72
CA LEU A 96 -8.14 -2.52 -3.95
C LEU A 96 -8.94 -1.31 -4.45
N LYS A 97 -10.26 -1.38 -4.34
CA LYS A 97 -11.18 -0.28 -4.65
C LYS A 97 -10.84 0.94 -3.78
N ALA A 98 -10.79 2.13 -4.38
CA ALA A 98 -10.60 3.37 -3.65
C ALA A 98 -11.69 3.65 -2.60
N SER A 99 -12.85 2.98 -2.67
CA SER A 99 -13.94 3.17 -1.70
C SER A 99 -13.56 2.84 -0.27
N VAL A 100 -12.52 2.03 -0.07
CA VAL A 100 -11.85 1.85 1.22
C VAL A 100 -11.58 3.19 1.92
N LEU A 101 -11.17 4.23 1.19
CA LEU A 101 -10.78 5.52 1.78
C LEU A 101 -11.94 6.26 2.47
N TRP A 102 -13.19 6.04 2.06
CA TRP A 102 -14.36 6.70 2.65
C TRP A 102 -15.35 5.73 3.32
N GLU A 103 -15.25 4.43 3.05
CA GLU A 103 -16.12 3.40 3.65
C GLU A 103 -15.52 2.79 4.92
N LEU A 104 -14.19 2.79 5.07
CA LEU A 104 -13.47 2.25 6.24
C LEU A 104 -12.75 3.36 7.03
N ASP A 105 -12.44 3.10 8.31
CA ASP A 105 -11.68 4.01 9.16
C ASP A 105 -10.22 4.12 8.71
N CYS A 106 -9.85 5.26 8.12
CA CYS A 106 -8.56 5.48 7.49
C CYS A 106 -7.83 6.70 8.08
N ALA A 107 -6.50 6.62 8.16
CA ALA A 107 -5.65 7.77 8.45
C ALA A 107 -4.63 7.98 7.32
N PHE A 108 -4.43 9.25 6.95
CA PHE A 108 -3.65 9.67 5.79
C PHE A 108 -2.28 10.20 6.23
N CYS A 109 -1.21 9.63 5.69
CA CYS A 109 0.17 9.98 6.03
C CYS A 109 0.90 10.54 4.79
N VAL A 110 1.37 11.78 4.88
CA VAL A 110 2.08 12.44 3.75
C VAL A 110 3.41 11.76 3.42
N GLU A 111 4.01 11.06 4.36
CA GLU A 111 5.20 10.21 4.20
C GLU A 111 4.99 8.89 4.97
N ASN A 112 6.06 8.10 5.15
CA ASN A 112 5.97 6.80 5.84
C ASN A 112 5.34 6.97 7.22
N ALA A 113 4.39 6.11 7.59
CA ALA A 113 3.71 6.18 8.89
C ALA A 113 4.66 6.06 10.10
N ALA A 114 5.82 5.43 9.92
CA ALA A 114 6.86 5.28 10.93
C ALA A 114 7.81 6.48 11.05
N SER A 115 7.70 7.51 10.19
CA SER A 115 8.55 8.70 10.31
C SER A 115 8.29 9.43 11.64
N THR A 116 9.28 10.12 12.17
CA THR A 116 9.14 10.91 13.41
C THR A 116 8.06 11.99 13.27
N ARG A 117 7.94 12.62 12.10
CA ARG A 117 6.95 13.67 11.85
C ARG A 117 5.52 13.12 11.88
N ILE A 118 5.32 11.93 11.31
CA ILE A 118 4.00 11.30 11.25
C ILE A 118 3.63 10.63 12.58
N SER A 119 4.57 9.91 13.19
CA SER A 119 4.33 9.18 14.45
C SER A 119 4.04 10.11 15.64
N ASN A 120 4.56 11.34 15.63
CA ASN A 120 4.24 12.38 16.63
C ASN A 120 2.89 13.07 16.39
N SER A 121 2.23 12.84 15.26
CA SER A 121 0.93 13.44 14.94
C SER A 121 -0.22 12.57 15.44
N LEU A 122 -1.22 13.21 16.07
CA LEU A 122 -2.42 12.53 16.56
C LEU A 122 -3.16 11.84 15.41
N ILE A 123 -3.57 10.59 15.65
CA ILE A 123 -4.28 9.78 14.63
C ILE A 123 -5.54 10.48 14.15
N GLU A 124 -6.31 11.10 15.04
CA GLU A 124 -7.55 11.82 14.69
C GLU A 124 -7.31 13.01 13.75
N THR A 125 -6.16 13.69 13.87
CA THR A 125 -5.79 14.73 12.90
C THR A 125 -5.54 14.11 11.53
N ARG A 126 -4.87 12.95 11.48
CA ARG A 126 -4.55 12.25 10.22
C ARG A 126 -5.77 11.64 9.53
N LYS A 127 -6.89 11.45 10.24
CA LYS A 127 -8.17 11.02 9.65
C LYS A 127 -8.87 12.14 8.87
N GLN A 128 -8.46 13.40 9.02
CA GLN A 128 -9.15 14.50 8.35
C GLN A 128 -9.01 14.43 6.83
N ALA A 129 -10.05 14.83 6.10
CA ALA A 129 -10.00 14.95 4.63
C ALA A 129 -8.87 15.89 4.16
N GLN A 130 -8.52 16.89 4.98
CA GLN A 130 -7.39 17.78 4.71
C GLN A 130 -6.05 17.03 4.70
N SER A 131 -5.88 15.99 5.54
CA SER A 131 -4.68 15.16 5.54
C SER A 131 -4.55 14.33 4.26
N LEU A 132 -5.66 13.85 3.70
CA LEU A 132 -5.66 13.24 2.35
C LEU A 132 -5.21 14.25 1.29
N LEU A 133 -5.77 15.48 1.30
CA LEU A 133 -5.37 16.52 0.35
C LEU A 133 -3.88 16.85 0.44
N GLN A 134 -3.33 16.93 1.66
CA GLN A 134 -1.91 17.23 1.90
C GLN A 134 -0.96 16.20 1.28
N MET A 135 -1.36 14.94 1.11
CA MET A 135 -0.54 13.93 0.41
C MET A 135 -0.25 14.32 -1.05
N PHE A 136 -1.04 15.24 -1.61
CA PHE A 136 -0.92 15.72 -2.99
C PHE A 136 -0.45 17.18 -3.09
N SER A 137 0.09 17.74 -2.01
CA SER A 137 0.76 19.05 -2.02
C SER A 137 2.25 18.89 -2.35
N ASP A 138 2.92 19.97 -2.73
CA ASP A 138 4.38 19.99 -2.84
C ASP A 138 5.04 19.58 -1.52
N TYR A 139 6.22 18.98 -1.60
CA TYR A 139 6.91 18.39 -0.45
C TYR A 139 8.30 18.99 -0.28
N GLU A 140 8.46 19.87 0.71
CA GLU A 140 9.72 20.58 0.97
C GLU A 140 10.23 21.31 -0.28
N ARG A 141 11.37 20.87 -0.84
CA ARG A 141 11.95 21.43 -2.08
C ARG A 141 11.45 20.74 -3.35
N ILE A 142 10.58 19.75 -3.24
CA ILE A 142 10.05 18.99 -4.35
C ILE A 142 8.71 19.58 -4.78
N GLN A 143 8.69 20.16 -5.98
CA GLN A 143 7.48 20.60 -6.65
C GLN A 143 6.93 19.45 -7.49
N ARG A 144 5.65 19.13 -7.34
CA ARG A 144 5.00 18.00 -8.05
C ARG A 144 5.04 18.17 -9.55
N GLN A 145 4.83 19.41 -10.01
CA GLN A 145 4.78 19.76 -11.42
C GLN A 145 6.12 19.47 -12.12
N ASP A 146 7.25 19.74 -11.46
CA ASP A 146 8.60 19.56 -12.03
C ASP A 146 8.90 18.08 -12.29
N LEU A 147 8.33 17.20 -11.47
CA LEU A 147 8.48 15.75 -11.56
C LEU A 147 7.39 15.07 -12.40
N HIS A 148 6.47 15.85 -12.97
CA HIS A 148 5.33 15.36 -13.76
C HIS A 148 4.57 14.23 -13.02
N ILE A 149 4.39 14.37 -11.70
CA ILE A 149 3.69 13.38 -10.89
C ILE A 149 2.21 13.37 -11.28
N PRO A 150 1.64 12.21 -11.67
CA PRO A 150 0.22 12.12 -12.00
C PRO A 150 -0.69 12.71 -10.90
N ILE A 151 -1.80 13.32 -11.30
CA ILE A 151 -2.71 14.03 -10.38
C ILE A 151 -3.29 13.13 -9.27
N ASN A 152 -3.40 11.83 -9.56
CA ASN A 152 -3.88 10.79 -8.66
C ASN A 152 -2.77 10.10 -7.84
N TYR A 153 -1.50 10.49 -8.00
CA TYR A 153 -0.37 9.91 -7.26
C TYR A 153 0.02 10.87 -6.11
N PRO A 154 0.21 10.39 -4.88
CA PRO A 154 0.80 11.20 -3.81
C PRO A 154 2.19 11.74 -4.20
N THR A 155 2.57 12.88 -3.64
CA THR A 155 3.85 13.53 -3.96
C THR A 155 4.99 12.64 -3.49
N HIS A 156 4.98 12.36 -2.20
CA HIS A 156 6.01 11.56 -1.57
C HIS A 156 5.82 10.07 -1.92
N PRO A 157 6.87 9.35 -2.37
CA PRO A 157 6.76 7.96 -2.82
C PRO A 157 6.47 6.98 -1.68
N GLN A 158 6.69 7.40 -0.43
CA GLN A 158 6.36 6.63 0.76
C GLN A 158 5.10 7.12 1.47
N SER A 159 4.25 7.95 0.85
CA SER A 159 2.96 8.28 1.46
C SER A 159 2.13 7.00 1.70
N GLU A 160 1.45 6.94 2.83
CA GLU A 160 0.73 5.74 3.27
C GLU A 160 -0.68 6.07 3.75
N VAL A 161 -1.60 5.13 3.52
CA VAL A 161 -2.92 5.11 4.14
C VAL A 161 -2.92 3.98 5.16
N LEU A 162 -3.23 4.32 6.40
CA LEU A 162 -3.43 3.37 7.49
C LEU A 162 -4.93 3.05 7.59
N VAL A 163 -5.33 1.84 7.24
CA VAL A 163 -6.69 1.35 7.48
C VAL A 163 -6.73 0.70 8.85
N LEU A 164 -7.57 1.22 9.75
CA LEU A 164 -7.58 0.87 11.18
C LEU A 164 -8.52 -0.30 11.52
N GLU A 165 -9.02 -0.97 10.49
CA GLU A 165 -9.87 -2.15 10.57
C GLU A 165 -9.50 -3.17 9.48
N ALA A 166 -10.07 -4.38 9.54
CA ALA A 166 -9.89 -5.38 8.50
C ALA A 166 -10.49 -4.91 7.16
N ILE A 167 -9.89 -5.30 6.04
CA ILE A 167 -10.40 -4.98 4.70
C ILE A 167 -11.01 -6.24 4.09
N PRO A 168 -12.34 -6.31 3.95
CA PRO A 168 -13.04 -7.43 3.34
C PRO A 168 -12.61 -7.74 1.89
N THR A 169 -12.78 -8.98 1.47
CA THR A 169 -12.41 -9.47 0.12
C THR A 169 -13.11 -8.72 -1.02
N HIS A 170 -14.32 -8.20 -0.81
CA HIS A 170 -15.06 -7.47 -1.85
C HIS A 170 -14.42 -6.12 -2.24
N TYR A 171 -13.45 -5.63 -1.47
CA TYR A 171 -12.64 -4.48 -1.85
C TYR A 171 -11.47 -4.86 -2.77
N LEU A 172 -11.05 -6.12 -2.82
CA LEU A 172 -10.01 -6.57 -3.74
C LEU A 172 -10.53 -6.47 -5.18
N SER A 173 -9.73 -5.88 -6.05
CA SER A 173 -10.11 -5.66 -7.46
C SER A 173 -9.19 -6.35 -8.45
N ALA A 174 -7.92 -6.56 -8.11
CA ALA A 174 -6.99 -7.32 -8.94
C ALA A 174 -5.78 -7.84 -8.17
N VAL A 175 -5.13 -8.86 -8.73
CA VAL A 175 -3.84 -9.40 -8.29
C VAL A 175 -2.87 -9.34 -9.45
N HIS A 176 -1.73 -8.68 -9.24
CA HIS A 176 -0.64 -8.62 -10.21
C HIS A 176 0.52 -9.50 -9.76
N PHE A 177 0.85 -10.49 -10.59
CA PHE A 177 2.06 -11.28 -10.50
C PHE A 177 3.19 -10.63 -11.29
N TYR A 178 4.43 -10.84 -10.85
CA TYR A 178 5.63 -10.31 -11.52
C TYR A 178 5.74 -10.77 -12.98
N ASN A 179 5.40 -12.04 -13.25
CA ASN A 179 5.39 -12.62 -14.60
C ASN A 179 4.35 -13.74 -14.71
N GLU A 180 4.10 -14.15 -15.95
CA GLU A 180 3.11 -15.18 -16.29
C GLU A 180 3.44 -16.56 -15.71
N PHE A 181 4.73 -16.91 -15.63
CA PHE A 181 5.16 -18.19 -15.08
C PHE A 181 4.75 -18.34 -13.60
N VAL A 182 5.08 -17.33 -12.78
CA VAL A 182 4.72 -17.29 -11.35
C VAL A 182 3.20 -17.29 -11.18
N GLY A 183 2.48 -16.50 -11.98
CA GLY A 183 1.02 -16.43 -11.91
C GLY A 183 0.35 -17.76 -12.24
N ARG A 184 0.74 -18.41 -13.33
CA ARG A 184 0.21 -19.73 -13.73
C ARG A 184 0.49 -20.80 -12.69
N GLN A 185 1.73 -20.88 -12.20
CA GLN A 185 2.09 -21.84 -11.16
C GLN A 185 1.23 -21.67 -9.90
N TRP A 186 1.05 -20.42 -9.46
CA TRP A 186 0.24 -20.15 -8.27
C TRP A 186 -1.24 -20.53 -8.47
N LEU A 187 -1.82 -20.19 -9.62
CA LEU A 187 -3.22 -20.52 -9.95
C LEU A 187 -3.46 -22.02 -10.04
N THR A 188 -2.56 -22.77 -10.67
CA THR A 188 -2.66 -24.24 -10.76
C THR A 188 -2.70 -24.89 -9.38
N THR A 189 -1.83 -24.46 -8.46
CA THR A 189 -1.79 -24.99 -7.08
C THR A 189 -2.96 -24.51 -6.23
N ASN A 190 -3.62 -23.41 -6.60
CA ASN A 190 -4.69 -22.78 -5.83
C ASN A 190 -6.03 -22.78 -6.55
N ILE A 191 -6.28 -23.71 -7.48
CA ILE A 191 -7.46 -23.70 -8.37
C ILE A 191 -8.80 -23.56 -7.61
N GLY A 192 -8.89 -24.11 -6.39
CA GLY A 192 -10.06 -23.99 -5.54
C GLY A 192 -10.44 -22.55 -5.18
N ILE A 193 -9.50 -21.59 -5.20
CA ILE A 193 -9.77 -20.18 -4.92
C ILE A 193 -10.72 -19.56 -5.96
N LEU A 194 -10.74 -20.08 -7.19
CA LEU A 194 -11.63 -19.59 -8.24
C LEU A 194 -13.11 -19.91 -7.97
N SER A 195 -13.40 -20.68 -6.91
CA SER A 195 -14.77 -20.90 -6.44
C SER A 195 -15.32 -19.73 -5.62
N GLU A 196 -14.48 -18.79 -5.17
CA GLU A 196 -14.90 -17.64 -4.36
C GLU A 196 -15.90 -16.76 -5.12
N PRO A 197 -17.07 -16.41 -4.53
CA PRO A 197 -18.15 -15.72 -5.26
C PRO A 197 -17.74 -14.37 -5.88
N TYR A 198 -16.90 -13.61 -5.18
CA TYR A 198 -16.46 -12.30 -5.63
C TYR A 198 -15.46 -12.35 -6.81
N LEU A 199 -14.82 -13.50 -7.04
CA LEU A 199 -13.96 -13.74 -8.20
C LEU A 199 -14.78 -14.18 -9.42
N ARG A 200 -15.86 -14.95 -9.21
CA ARG A 200 -16.73 -15.47 -10.28
C ARG A 200 -17.52 -14.40 -11.01
N ASN A 201 -17.95 -13.37 -10.29
CA ASN A 201 -18.81 -12.31 -10.82
C ASN A 201 -18.03 -11.11 -11.38
N SER A 202 -16.71 -11.25 -11.56
CA SER A 202 -15.93 -10.21 -12.24
C SER A 202 -16.04 -10.41 -13.74
N ASP A 203 -16.79 -9.53 -14.43
CA ASP A 203 -16.81 -9.43 -15.90
C ASP A 203 -15.42 -9.05 -16.49
N SER A 204 -14.43 -8.89 -15.62
CA SER A 204 -13.08 -8.41 -15.89
C SER A 204 -12.06 -9.44 -15.41
N GLN A 205 -10.91 -9.51 -16.09
CA GLN A 205 -9.74 -10.23 -15.60
C GLN A 205 -9.38 -9.77 -14.17
N PHE A 206 -9.23 -10.71 -13.23
CA PHE A 206 -8.82 -10.41 -11.85
C PHE A 206 -7.32 -10.67 -11.61
N PHE A 207 -6.76 -11.66 -12.30
CA PHE A 207 -5.35 -12.04 -12.18
C PHE A 207 -4.57 -11.55 -13.40
N TYR A 208 -3.53 -10.75 -13.16
CA TYR A 208 -2.69 -10.12 -14.17
C TYR A 208 -1.23 -10.54 -14.00
N SER A 209 -0.48 -10.48 -15.10
CA SER A 209 0.98 -10.60 -15.07
C SER A 209 1.58 -9.34 -15.68
N SER A 210 2.12 -8.47 -14.82
CA SER A 210 2.70 -7.19 -15.25
C SER A 210 3.74 -6.72 -14.25
N GLN A 211 4.88 -6.26 -14.78
CA GLN A 211 5.95 -5.67 -13.99
C GLN A 211 5.70 -4.21 -13.60
N GLN A 212 4.58 -3.59 -14.01
CA GLN A 212 4.33 -2.16 -13.83
C GLN A 212 4.40 -1.70 -12.37
N TYR A 213 3.98 -2.55 -11.42
CA TYR A 213 4.00 -2.28 -9.98
C TYR A 213 5.22 -2.87 -9.27
N PHE A 214 6.15 -3.46 -10.00
CA PHE A 214 7.39 -4.05 -9.49
C PHE A 214 8.61 -3.19 -9.85
N LYS A 215 8.37 -2.04 -10.49
CA LYS A 215 9.38 -1.06 -10.88
C LYS A 215 9.16 0.24 -10.11
N PRO A 216 10.19 1.08 -9.95
CA PRO A 216 10.02 2.39 -9.33
C PRO A 216 9.16 3.32 -10.19
N ARG A 217 8.62 4.38 -9.57
CA ARG A 217 8.04 5.51 -10.33
C ARG A 217 9.10 6.18 -11.19
N GLN A 218 8.69 6.88 -12.24
CA GLN A 218 9.63 7.61 -13.12
C GLN A 218 10.50 8.64 -12.40
N ASP A 219 10.01 9.22 -11.30
CA ASP A 219 10.67 10.28 -10.53
C ASP A 219 11.65 9.77 -9.47
N TRP A 220 11.93 8.46 -9.44
CA TRP A 220 12.67 7.82 -8.35
C TRP A 220 14.09 8.35 -8.12
N ARG A 221 14.78 8.77 -9.20
CA ARG A 221 16.14 9.33 -9.10
C ARG A 221 16.14 10.66 -8.35
N THR A 222 15.16 11.52 -8.60
CA THR A 222 15.03 12.79 -7.88
C THR A 222 14.76 12.55 -6.40
N TRP A 223 13.90 11.58 -6.09
CA TRP A 223 13.66 11.16 -4.71
C TRP A 223 14.91 10.58 -4.05
N GLN A 224 15.69 9.74 -4.74
CA GLN A 224 16.96 9.22 -4.21
C GLN A 224 17.94 10.36 -3.87
N SER A 225 18.10 11.35 -4.77
CA SER A 225 18.92 12.53 -4.49
C SER A 225 18.40 13.34 -3.32
N HIS A 226 17.08 13.46 -3.17
CA HIS A 226 16.46 14.12 -2.02
C HIS A 226 16.84 13.42 -0.70
N TYR A 227 16.71 12.08 -0.61
CA TYR A 227 17.09 11.35 0.61
C TYR A 227 18.59 11.42 0.93
N ALA A 228 19.45 11.47 -0.09
CA ALA A 228 20.88 11.69 0.11
C ALA A 228 21.18 13.07 0.72
N ASN A 229 20.40 14.10 0.37
CA ASN A 229 20.60 15.48 0.81
C ASN A 229 19.98 15.81 2.18
N VAL A 230 18.89 15.15 2.57
CA VAL A 230 18.16 15.48 3.81
C VAL A 230 18.83 14.91 5.07
N GLY A 231 19.74 13.93 4.95
CA GLY A 231 20.45 13.34 6.08
C GLY A 231 19.55 12.54 7.02
N SER A 232 20.15 11.73 7.90
CA SER A 232 19.49 10.70 8.73
C SER A 232 18.54 11.21 9.83
N SER A 233 18.37 12.53 10.01
CA SER A 233 17.59 13.11 11.11
C SER A 233 16.09 13.23 10.81
N GLN A 234 15.68 13.20 9.54
CA GLN A 234 14.27 13.19 9.13
C GLN A 234 13.88 11.97 8.28
N ALA A 235 14.86 11.18 7.83
CA ALA A 235 14.62 10.00 7.02
C ALA A 235 14.06 8.86 7.87
N ASP A 236 13.08 8.13 7.31
CA ASP A 236 12.76 6.77 7.74
C ASP A 236 14.02 5.90 7.64
N THR A 237 14.72 5.73 8.76
CA THR A 237 15.97 4.97 8.87
C THR A 237 15.79 3.50 8.52
N SER A 238 14.55 3.05 8.39
CA SER A 238 14.24 1.68 8.01
C SER A 238 14.48 1.44 6.51
N VAL A 239 14.49 2.47 5.64
CA VAL A 239 14.68 2.33 4.19
C VAL A 239 16.04 2.91 3.76
N PRO A 240 16.85 2.18 2.96
CA PRO A 240 18.11 2.70 2.45
C PRO A 240 17.94 4.00 1.66
N ASN A 241 18.82 4.98 1.91
CA ASN A 241 18.84 6.24 1.15
C ASN A 241 19.16 6.01 -0.33
N GLU A 242 20.01 5.04 -0.63
CA GLU A 242 20.33 4.61 -1.99
C GLU A 242 19.63 3.30 -2.33
N ILE A 243 19.01 3.28 -3.51
CA ILE A 243 18.33 2.12 -4.09
C ILE A 243 18.78 1.97 -5.55
N SER A 244 18.93 0.74 -6.02
CA SER A 244 19.36 0.43 -7.39
C SER A 244 18.36 -0.54 -8.01
N PHE A 245 17.64 -0.09 -9.04
CA PHE A 245 16.59 -0.85 -9.74
C PHE A 245 17.05 -1.37 -11.09
#